data_AF-A0A352SEZ3-F1
#
_entry.id   AF-A0A352SEZ3-F1
#
_cell.length_a   1.000
_cell.length_b   1.000
_cell.length_c   1.000
_cell.angle_alpha   90.00
_cell.angle_beta   90.00
_cell.angle_gamma   90.00
#
_symmetry.space_group_name_H-M   'P 1'
#
loop_
_entity.id
_entity.type
_entity.pdbx_description
1 polymer ?
#
loop_
_entity_poly.entity_id
_entity_poly.type
_entity_poly.pdbx_seq_one_letter_code
_entity_poly.pdbx_strand_id
1 'polypeptide(L)'
;EKIQQMFMDAVDKAGENYKKLDSNNKGEEKEKRGKYSVKVIPDTIQDDIKTNLKDVANMPTVSNVKETEFSKGKIKLVDQVAEFFDDIGNNVYNEMLGDVELSRKGVKDDISHGIGRAKAISFKAIPDIIKNGKIVNYSSNYKGKGHARVVIAAPIEIVGSQEKICGKYIMAVVLRRENAKQRFYMHEVATIKRDELLFKTRTYNKVISNPSNNPSLEEILTNIVGNVKNKDSKMTNEKPTKENKDIRYS
;
A
#
# COMPACT_ATOMS: atom_id res chain seq x y z
N GLU A 1 24.55 -20.32 46.44
CA GLU A 1 25.35 -21.17 45.52
C GLU A 1 24.57 -21.65 44.29
N LYS A 2 23.47 -22.41 44.40
CA LYS A 2 22.75 -22.98 43.25
C LYS A 2 22.23 -21.98 42.18
N ILE A 3 21.83 -20.78 42.61
CA ILE A 3 21.32 -19.72 41.71
C ILE A 3 22.46 -19.00 40.95
N GLN A 4 23.62 -18.84 41.58
CA GLN A 4 24.80 -18.28 40.91
C GLN A 4 25.33 -19.25 39.86
N GLN A 5 25.31 -20.56 40.13
CA GLN A 5 25.70 -21.56 39.16
C GLN A 5 24.79 -21.55 37.93
N MET A 6 23.46 -21.46 38.12
CA MET A 6 22.52 -21.34 37.01
C MET A 6 22.71 -20.07 36.17
N PHE A 7 23.09 -18.96 36.81
CA PHE A 7 23.36 -17.72 36.08
C PHE A 7 24.66 -17.81 35.27
N MET A 8 25.72 -18.38 35.84
CA MET A 8 26.98 -18.58 35.12
C MET A 8 26.83 -19.57 33.96
N ASP A 9 26.13 -20.69 34.17
CA ASP A 9 25.86 -21.65 33.09
C ASP A 9 25.04 -21.03 31.96
N ALA A 10 24.10 -20.13 32.26
CA ALA A 10 23.32 -19.41 31.25
C ALA A 10 24.17 -18.40 30.46
N VAL A 11 25.10 -17.72 31.13
CA VAL A 11 26.04 -16.77 30.51
C VAL A 11 27.04 -17.51 29.61
N ASP A 12 27.57 -18.65 30.07
CA ASP A 12 28.50 -19.46 29.27
C ASP A 12 27.82 -20.04 28.03
N LYS A 13 26.59 -20.54 28.17
CA LYS A 13 25.78 -21.04 27.04
C LYS A 13 25.43 -19.93 26.03
N ALA A 14 25.19 -18.71 26.53
CA ALA A 14 25.00 -17.53 25.68
C ALA A 14 26.30 -17.12 24.96
N GLY A 15 27.44 -17.20 25.66
CA GLY A 15 28.77 -16.93 25.11
C GLY A 15 29.20 -17.96 24.05
N GLU A 16 28.87 -19.24 24.23
CA GLU A 16 29.09 -20.28 23.23
C GLU A 16 28.20 -20.12 22.00
N ASN A 17 26.93 -19.72 22.18
CA ASN A 17 26.04 -19.39 21.06
C ASN A 17 26.53 -18.16 20.29
N TYR A 18 27.09 -17.16 20.99
CA TYR A 18 27.70 -15.98 20.37
C TYR A 18 28.96 -16.35 19.59
N LYS A 19 29.83 -17.20 20.17
CA LYS A 19 31.04 -17.71 19.50
C LYS A 19 30.72 -18.58 18.29
N LYS A 20 29.64 -19.39 18.32
CA LYS A 20 29.15 -20.15 17.15
C LYS A 20 28.60 -19.24 16.04
N LEU A 21 28.02 -18.10 16.40
CA LEU A 21 27.59 -17.06 15.44
C LEU A 21 28.80 -16.37 14.79
N ASP A 22 29.86 -16.12 15.57
CA ASP A 22 31.07 -15.42 15.12
C ASP A 22 32.06 -16.34 14.38
N SER A 23 32.14 -17.62 14.73
CA SER A 23 33.03 -18.59 14.09
C SER A 23 32.55 -19.06 12.72
N ASN A 24 31.26 -18.88 12.39
CA ASN A 24 30.72 -19.10 11.04
C ASN A 24 30.97 -17.93 10.08
N ASN A 25 31.67 -16.87 10.52
CA ASN A 25 31.92 -15.64 9.75
C ASN A 25 33.41 -15.31 9.55
N LYS A 26 34.31 -16.31 9.65
CA LYS A 26 35.73 -16.13 9.32
C LYS A 26 36.17 -17.11 8.25
N GLY A 27 36.00 -16.69 7.00
CA GLY A 27 36.51 -17.37 5.81
C GLY A 27 35.66 -17.01 4.61
N GLU A 28 36.24 -16.29 3.66
CA GLU A 28 35.67 -15.78 2.39
C GLU A 28 35.01 -14.40 2.48
N GLU A 29 35.76 -13.39 2.00
CA GLU A 29 35.23 -12.13 1.48
C GLU A 29 34.28 -12.43 0.30
N LYS A 30 33.04 -12.75 0.61
CA LYS A 30 31.92 -12.74 -0.33
C LYS A 30 31.06 -11.53 -0.01
N GLU A 31 30.85 -10.67 -1.01
CA GLU A 31 29.88 -9.58 -0.99
C GLU A 31 28.61 -10.02 -0.24
N LYS A 32 28.32 -9.38 0.90
CA LYS A 32 27.03 -9.50 1.58
C LYS A 32 25.93 -8.86 0.73
N ARG A 33 25.51 -9.51 -0.36
CA ARG A 33 24.26 -9.19 -1.05
C ARG A 33 23.12 -9.69 -0.15
N GLY A 34 22.50 -8.73 0.54
CA GLY A 34 21.53 -8.98 1.60
C GLY A 34 20.26 -9.71 1.15
N LYS A 35 19.56 -10.29 2.11
CA LYS A 35 18.30 -11.06 2.02
C LYS A 35 17.14 -10.36 1.28
N TYR A 36 17.28 -9.11 0.86
CA TYR A 36 16.26 -8.30 0.20
C TYR A 36 16.76 -7.78 -1.15
N SER A 37 15.95 -7.97 -2.18
CA SER A 37 16.21 -7.57 -3.56
C SER A 37 15.44 -6.29 -3.88
N VAL A 38 16.10 -5.13 -3.98
CA VAL A 38 15.45 -3.89 -4.44
C VAL A 38 15.80 -3.67 -5.90
N LYS A 39 14.79 -3.58 -6.76
CA LYS A 39 14.99 -3.40 -8.20
C LYS A 39 15.10 -1.93 -8.58
N VAL A 40 15.95 -1.66 -9.57
CA VAL A 40 16.05 -0.36 -10.24
C VAL A 40 14.75 -0.12 -11.01
N ILE A 41 14.16 1.05 -10.83
CA ILE A 41 12.96 1.45 -11.59
C ILE A 41 13.45 2.05 -12.92
N PRO A 42 12.97 1.58 -14.08
CA PRO A 42 13.35 2.14 -15.37
C PRO A 42 12.92 3.60 -15.52
N ASP A 43 13.70 4.40 -16.25
CA ASP A 43 13.35 5.80 -16.53
C ASP A 43 12.05 5.95 -17.34
N THR A 44 11.68 4.92 -18.10
CA THR A 44 10.43 4.83 -18.88
C THR A 44 9.17 4.77 -18.02
N ILE A 45 9.29 4.58 -16.70
CA ILE A 45 8.14 4.46 -15.78
C ILE A 45 7.18 5.65 -15.85
N GLN A 46 7.65 6.83 -16.27
CA GLN A 46 6.82 8.03 -16.37
C GLN A 46 5.74 7.92 -17.45
N ASP A 47 6.00 7.18 -18.53
CA ASP A 47 5.01 6.92 -19.57
C ASP A 47 3.97 5.90 -19.09
N ASP A 48 4.43 4.85 -18.41
CA ASP A 48 3.56 3.85 -17.79
C ASP A 48 2.65 4.47 -16.72
N ILE A 49 3.13 5.44 -15.94
CA ILE A 49 2.35 6.11 -14.89
C ILE A 49 1.09 6.77 -15.46
N LYS A 50 1.16 7.41 -16.63
CA LYS A 50 0.00 8.06 -17.26
C LYS A 50 -1.07 7.05 -17.62
N THR A 51 -0.67 5.88 -18.11
CA THR A 51 -1.56 4.76 -18.44
C THR A 51 -2.09 4.12 -17.15
N ASN A 52 -1.23 3.86 -16.17
CA ASN A 52 -1.57 3.25 -14.89
C ASN A 52 -2.62 4.05 -14.11
N LEU A 53 -2.57 5.39 -14.14
CA LEU A 53 -3.60 6.24 -13.52
C LEU A 53 -5.00 5.97 -14.08
N LYS A 54 -5.11 5.62 -15.36
CA LYS A 54 -6.39 5.24 -16.00
C LYS A 54 -6.71 3.78 -15.72
N ASP A 55 -5.71 2.90 -15.76
CA ASP A 55 -5.92 1.47 -15.57
C ASP A 55 -6.36 1.14 -14.15
N VAL A 56 -5.81 1.80 -13.12
CA VAL A 56 -6.21 1.60 -11.73
C VAL A 56 -7.69 1.93 -11.53
N ALA A 57 -8.22 2.93 -12.23
CA ALA A 57 -9.65 3.25 -12.18
C ALA A 57 -10.54 2.14 -12.79
N ASN A 58 -9.96 1.25 -13.61
CA ASN A 58 -10.70 0.26 -14.39
C ASN A 58 -10.40 -1.20 -14.03
N MET A 59 -9.31 -1.46 -13.30
CA MET A 59 -8.90 -2.80 -12.95
C MET A 59 -9.84 -3.42 -11.89
N PRO A 60 -9.89 -4.76 -11.79
CA PRO A 60 -10.62 -5.43 -10.71
C PRO A 60 -10.10 -5.05 -9.33
N THR A 61 -10.93 -5.25 -8.31
CA THR A 61 -10.53 -5.14 -6.91
C THR A 61 -9.44 -6.16 -6.59
N VAL A 62 -8.33 -5.72 -6.01
CA VAL A 62 -7.19 -6.60 -5.68
C VAL A 62 -7.31 -7.21 -4.28
N SER A 63 -8.19 -6.67 -3.44
CA SER A 63 -8.39 -7.17 -2.06
C SER A 63 -9.82 -6.91 -1.57
N ASN A 64 -10.37 -7.87 -0.84
CA ASN A 64 -11.62 -7.77 -0.12
C ASN A 64 -11.34 -7.90 1.38
N VAL A 65 -11.61 -6.84 2.14
CA VAL A 65 -11.29 -6.78 3.57
C VAL A 65 -12.56 -6.60 4.40
N LYS A 66 -12.65 -7.29 5.54
CA LYS A 66 -13.85 -7.22 6.38
C LYS A 66 -13.91 -5.90 7.13
N GLU A 67 -15.11 -5.37 7.33
CA GLU A 67 -15.32 -4.15 8.12
C GLU A 67 -14.88 -4.29 9.59
N THR A 68 -14.64 -5.52 10.08
CA THR A 68 -14.21 -5.84 11.43
C THR A 68 -12.69 -5.97 11.58
N GLU A 69 -11.93 -5.90 10.48
CA GLU A 69 -10.46 -5.94 10.53
C GLU A 69 -9.92 -4.83 11.43
N PHE A 70 -8.95 -5.17 12.28
CA PHE A 70 -8.32 -4.24 13.22
C PHE A 70 -9.31 -3.43 14.07
N SER A 71 -10.34 -4.10 14.58
CA SER A 71 -11.34 -3.46 15.46
C SER A 71 -10.69 -2.88 16.71
N LYS A 72 -11.26 -1.79 17.23
CA LYS A 72 -10.82 -1.21 18.50
C LYS A 72 -10.98 -2.26 19.61
N GLY A 73 -9.95 -2.41 20.42
CA GLY A 73 -9.93 -3.37 21.52
C GLY A 73 -8.81 -3.06 22.50
N LYS A 74 -8.38 -4.08 23.27
CA LYS A 74 -7.31 -3.95 24.25
C LYS A 74 -5.93 -3.72 23.61
N ILE A 75 -5.68 -4.37 22.48
CA ILE A 75 -4.44 -4.24 21.71
C ILE A 75 -4.52 -2.97 20.87
N LYS A 76 -3.45 -2.16 20.87
CA LYS A 76 -3.40 -0.92 20.09
C LYS A 76 -3.31 -1.24 18.60
N LEU A 77 -3.91 -0.41 17.75
CA LEU A 77 -3.91 -0.60 16.30
C LEU A 77 -2.50 -0.84 15.73
N VAL A 78 -1.51 -0.07 16.18
CA VAL A 78 -0.12 -0.22 15.73
C VAL A 78 0.44 -1.61 16.02
N ASP A 79 0.03 -2.22 17.13
CA ASP A 79 0.50 -3.54 17.54
C ASP A 79 -0.27 -4.62 16.77
N GLN A 80 -1.59 -4.50 16.63
CA GLN A 80 -2.40 -5.44 15.83
C GLN A 80 -1.91 -5.53 14.37
N VAL A 81 -1.59 -4.39 13.75
CA VAL A 81 -1.09 -4.36 12.36
C VAL A 81 0.35 -4.87 12.28
N ALA A 82 1.19 -4.55 13.27
CA ALA A 82 2.56 -5.05 13.32
C ALA A 82 2.61 -6.57 13.49
N GLU A 83 1.77 -7.14 14.35
CA GLU A 83 1.60 -8.58 14.51
C GLU A 83 1.14 -9.22 13.18
N PHE A 84 0.14 -8.63 12.51
CA PHE A 84 -0.27 -9.10 11.18
C PHE A 84 0.87 -9.07 10.15
N PHE A 85 1.70 -8.02 10.14
CA PHE A 85 2.86 -7.95 9.24
C PHE A 85 3.94 -8.98 9.60
N ASP A 86 4.13 -9.26 10.89
CA ASP A 86 5.06 -10.29 11.36
C ASP A 86 4.62 -11.68 10.91
N ASP A 87 3.33 -11.99 11.02
CA ASP A 87 2.73 -13.25 10.59
C ASP A 87 2.94 -13.56 9.10
N ILE A 88 3.09 -12.51 8.26
CA ILE A 88 3.37 -12.64 6.82
C ILE A 88 4.85 -12.47 6.47
N GLY A 89 5.74 -12.45 7.47
CA GLY A 89 7.19 -12.41 7.31
C GLY A 89 7.80 -11.01 7.13
N ASN A 90 7.05 -9.95 7.48
CA ASN A 90 7.49 -8.55 7.42
C ASN A 90 8.00 -8.09 6.03
N ASN A 91 7.59 -8.77 4.96
CA ASN A 91 8.06 -8.48 3.62
C ASN A 91 7.03 -8.85 2.56
N VAL A 92 6.95 -8.04 1.51
CA VAL A 92 6.13 -8.35 0.32
C VAL A 92 6.97 -8.12 -0.92
N TYR A 93 7.01 -9.10 -1.82
CA TYR A 93 7.69 -8.99 -3.09
C TYR A 93 6.75 -8.41 -4.16
N ASN A 94 7.24 -7.41 -4.89
CA ASN A 94 6.63 -6.86 -6.09
C ASN A 94 7.53 -7.13 -7.30
N GLU A 95 6.96 -7.54 -8.43
CA GLU A 95 7.75 -7.95 -9.61
C GLU A 95 8.62 -6.82 -10.19
N MET A 96 8.16 -5.58 -10.16
CA MET A 96 8.88 -4.42 -10.70
C MET A 96 9.82 -3.77 -9.66
N LEU A 97 9.45 -3.83 -8.38
CA LEU A 97 10.16 -3.10 -7.31
C LEU A 97 11.07 -3.99 -6.46
N GLY A 98 10.87 -5.30 -6.53
CA GLY A 98 11.47 -6.28 -5.63
C GLY A 98 10.81 -6.26 -4.24
N ASP A 99 11.60 -6.53 -3.23
CA ASP A 99 11.16 -6.65 -1.84
C ASP A 99 10.77 -5.31 -1.21
N VAL A 100 9.69 -5.35 -0.42
CA VAL A 100 9.15 -4.22 0.33
C VAL A 100 9.05 -4.60 1.79
N GLU A 101 9.84 -3.94 2.63
CA GLU A 101 9.80 -4.12 4.07
C GLU A 101 8.46 -3.61 4.63
N LEU A 102 7.81 -4.46 5.42
CA LEU A 102 6.69 -4.11 6.27
C LEU A 102 7.17 -4.12 7.72
N SER A 103 7.10 -2.99 8.41
CA SER A 103 7.58 -2.92 9.79
C SER A 103 6.66 -2.09 10.67
N ARG A 104 6.71 -2.38 11.97
CA ARG A 104 5.99 -1.61 13.00
C ARG A 104 6.30 -0.11 12.93
N LYS A 105 7.52 0.26 12.53
CA LYS A 105 7.88 1.66 12.28
C LYS A 105 7.08 2.25 11.13
N GLY A 106 6.95 1.54 9.99
CA GLY A 106 6.12 1.98 8.88
C GLY A 106 4.65 2.18 9.29
N VAL A 107 4.10 1.27 10.09
CA VAL A 107 2.74 1.39 10.66
C VAL A 107 2.61 2.64 11.53
N LYS A 108 3.58 2.91 12.42
CA LYS A 108 3.58 4.10 13.27
C LYS A 108 3.69 5.39 12.46
N ASP A 109 4.59 5.40 11.47
CA ASP A 109 4.79 6.53 10.55
C ASP A 109 3.44 6.83 9.84
N ASP A 110 2.74 5.82 9.35
CA ASP A 110 1.44 5.97 8.67
C ASP A 110 0.32 6.48 9.58
N ILE A 111 0.15 5.88 10.77
CA ILE A 111 -0.86 6.30 11.75
C ILE A 111 -0.66 7.77 12.17
N SER A 112 0.58 8.26 12.17
CA SER A 112 0.89 9.66 12.52
C SER A 112 0.33 10.70 11.53
N HIS A 113 -0.01 10.29 10.31
CA HIS A 113 -0.69 11.15 9.32
C HIS A 113 -2.20 11.25 9.53
N GLY A 114 -2.73 10.57 10.55
CA GLY A 114 -4.15 10.50 10.86
C GLY A 114 -4.74 9.14 10.52
N ILE A 115 -5.72 8.71 11.31
CA ILE A 115 -6.30 7.38 11.20
C ILE A 115 -7.83 7.42 11.34
N GLY A 116 -8.50 7.15 10.23
CA GLY A 116 -9.95 6.89 10.17
C GLY A 116 -10.25 5.38 10.20
N ARG A 117 -11.53 5.02 10.35
CA ARG A 117 -11.92 3.60 10.42
C ARG A 117 -11.61 2.84 9.12
N ALA A 118 -11.93 3.43 7.96
CA ALA A 118 -11.63 2.82 6.65
C ALA A 118 -10.12 2.60 6.47
N LYS A 119 -9.30 3.61 6.79
CA LYS A 119 -7.83 3.52 6.79
C LYS A 119 -7.30 2.43 7.75
N ALA A 120 -7.90 2.29 8.92
CA ALA A 120 -7.52 1.23 9.86
C ALA A 120 -7.81 -0.18 9.30
N ILE A 121 -8.96 -0.38 8.67
CA ILE A 121 -9.34 -1.65 8.03
C ILE A 121 -8.37 -1.97 6.88
N SER A 122 -8.04 -0.96 6.07
CA SER A 122 -7.30 -1.14 4.83
C SER A 122 -5.82 -1.48 5.00
N PHE A 123 -5.27 -1.43 6.22
CA PHE A 123 -3.97 -2.05 6.51
C PHE A 123 -3.92 -3.52 6.05
N LYS A 124 -5.06 -4.23 6.09
CA LYS A 124 -5.16 -5.63 5.69
C LYS A 124 -4.85 -5.83 4.20
N ALA A 125 -5.15 -4.83 3.37
CA ALA A 125 -4.99 -4.87 1.93
C ALA A 125 -3.59 -4.44 1.45
N ILE A 126 -2.73 -3.89 2.32
CA ILE A 126 -1.40 -3.40 1.92
C ILE A 126 -0.58 -4.47 1.17
N PRO A 127 -0.50 -5.74 1.62
CA PRO A 127 0.26 -6.75 0.88
C PRO A 127 -0.28 -6.98 -0.53
N ASP A 128 -1.60 -7.04 -0.69
CA ASP A 128 -2.23 -7.26 -2.00
C ASP A 128 -2.01 -6.07 -2.93
N ILE A 129 -2.03 -4.84 -2.42
CA ILE A 129 -1.75 -3.64 -3.23
C ILE A 129 -0.28 -3.59 -3.64
N ILE A 130 0.64 -3.89 -2.72
CA ILE A 130 2.06 -3.94 -3.06
C ILE A 130 2.30 -5.00 -4.14
N LYS A 131 1.66 -6.16 -4.05
CA LYS A 131 1.85 -7.25 -5.01
C LYS A 131 1.21 -6.99 -6.37
N ASN A 132 -0.05 -6.53 -6.38
CA ASN A 132 -0.91 -6.54 -7.57
C ASN A 132 -1.31 -5.14 -8.08
N GLY A 133 -0.98 -4.08 -7.33
CA GLY A 133 -1.28 -2.71 -7.74
C GLY A 133 -0.34 -2.16 -8.80
N LYS A 134 -0.68 -0.99 -9.33
CA LYS A 134 0.13 -0.31 -10.36
C LYS A 134 0.85 0.90 -9.78
N ILE A 135 2.05 1.18 -10.27
CA ILE A 135 2.77 2.42 -9.93
C ILE A 135 2.05 3.59 -10.60
N VAL A 136 1.53 4.50 -9.79
CA VAL A 136 0.80 5.70 -10.23
C VAL A 136 1.56 6.99 -9.96
N ASN A 137 2.71 6.90 -9.29
CA ASN A 137 3.64 8.00 -9.17
C ASN A 137 5.04 7.49 -8.79
N TYR A 138 6.08 8.14 -9.32
CA TYR A 138 7.46 7.90 -8.93
C TYR A 138 8.25 9.21 -8.92
N SER A 139 9.01 9.41 -7.84
CA SER A 139 9.93 10.53 -7.66
C SER A 139 11.26 9.99 -7.15
N SER A 140 12.33 10.11 -7.94
CA SER A 140 13.67 9.62 -7.58
C SER A 140 14.31 10.43 -6.45
N ASN A 141 13.93 11.69 -6.29
CA ASN A 141 14.37 12.57 -5.20
C ASN A 141 13.20 13.39 -4.65
N TYR A 142 12.42 12.78 -3.75
CA TYR A 142 11.19 13.35 -3.25
C TYR A 142 11.43 14.68 -2.52
N LYS A 143 10.97 15.79 -3.13
CA LYS A 143 11.11 17.16 -2.59
C LYS A 143 12.56 17.52 -2.22
N GLY A 144 13.55 16.97 -2.94
CA GLY A 144 14.96 17.24 -2.67
C GLY A 144 15.51 16.60 -1.39
N LYS A 145 14.80 15.63 -0.79
CA LYS A 145 15.15 15.04 0.51
C LYS A 145 16.05 13.80 0.43
N GLY A 146 16.67 13.54 -0.72
CA GLY A 146 17.67 12.47 -0.87
C GLY A 146 17.12 11.04 -0.81
N HIS A 147 15.80 10.86 -0.97
CA HIS A 147 15.18 9.54 -1.02
C HIS A 147 14.11 9.48 -2.11
N ALA A 148 13.92 8.31 -2.68
CA ALA A 148 12.91 8.08 -3.68
C ALA A 148 11.55 7.76 -3.03
N ARG A 149 10.48 8.12 -3.72
CA ARG A 149 9.10 7.81 -3.36
C ARG A 149 8.42 7.09 -4.53
N VAL A 150 7.78 5.97 -4.22
CA VAL A 150 6.90 5.25 -5.16
C VAL A 150 5.50 5.25 -4.57
N VAL A 151 4.49 5.45 -5.42
CA VAL A 151 3.09 5.29 -5.03
C VAL A 151 2.48 4.19 -5.87
N ILE A 152 1.97 3.16 -5.20
CA ILE A 152 1.24 2.05 -5.81
C ILE A 152 -0.22 2.22 -5.46
N ALA A 153 -1.13 2.09 -6.43
CA ALA A 153 -2.56 2.16 -6.17
C ALA A 153 -3.31 0.99 -6.80
N ALA A 154 -4.42 0.62 -6.18
CA ALA A 154 -5.35 -0.38 -6.66
C ALA A 154 -6.74 -0.20 -6.03
N PRO A 155 -7.81 -0.72 -6.67
CA PRO A 155 -9.12 -0.80 -6.03
C PRO A 155 -9.15 -1.90 -4.96
N ILE A 156 -9.83 -1.62 -3.86
CA ILE A 156 -10.16 -2.59 -2.81
C ILE A 156 -11.65 -2.49 -2.48
N GLU A 157 -12.16 -3.48 -1.76
CA GLU A 157 -13.53 -3.45 -1.25
C GLU A 157 -13.55 -3.76 0.24
N ILE A 158 -14.21 -2.90 1.01
CA ILE A 158 -14.54 -3.16 2.41
C ILE A 158 -15.91 -3.83 2.44
N VAL A 159 -15.97 -5.08 2.87
CA VAL A 159 -17.19 -5.90 2.92
C VAL A 159 -17.75 -5.98 4.33
N GLY A 160 -19.08 -5.89 4.44
CA GLY A 160 -19.78 -5.89 5.73
C GLY A 160 -21.17 -5.27 5.65
N SER A 161 -21.70 -4.87 6.81
CA SER A 161 -23.05 -4.34 6.97
C SER A 161 -23.10 -2.82 7.23
N GLN A 162 -21.98 -2.21 7.64
CA GLN A 162 -21.90 -0.79 7.96
C GLN A 162 -21.82 0.01 6.68
N GLU A 163 -22.96 0.44 6.16
CA GLU A 163 -23.07 1.17 4.90
C GLU A 163 -22.09 2.34 4.80
N LYS A 164 -21.88 3.09 5.89
CA LYS A 164 -20.97 4.27 5.93
C LYS A 164 -19.50 3.93 5.64
N ILE A 165 -19.09 2.68 5.83
CA ILE A 165 -17.70 2.22 5.67
C ILE A 165 -17.58 1.19 4.55
N CYS A 166 -18.59 0.37 4.33
CA CYS A 166 -18.56 -0.67 3.31
C CYS A 166 -18.67 -0.10 1.89
N GLY A 167 -18.07 -0.82 0.94
CA GLY A 167 -18.06 -0.49 -0.48
C GLY A 167 -16.66 -0.43 -1.07
N LYS A 168 -16.59 0.06 -2.31
CA LYS A 168 -15.37 0.11 -3.11
C LYS A 168 -14.57 1.38 -2.84
N TYR A 169 -13.26 1.19 -2.73
CA TYR A 169 -12.28 2.25 -2.51
C TYR A 169 -11.16 2.14 -3.53
N ILE A 170 -10.54 3.27 -3.84
CA ILE A 170 -9.19 3.31 -4.37
C ILE A 170 -8.25 3.51 -3.18
N MET A 171 -7.28 2.62 -3.03
CA MET A 171 -6.25 2.73 -2.01
C MET A 171 -4.90 2.96 -2.66
N ALA A 172 -4.11 3.86 -2.09
CA ALA A 172 -2.76 4.16 -2.53
C ALA A 172 -1.75 3.97 -1.39
N VAL A 173 -0.70 3.21 -1.66
CA VAL A 173 0.38 2.88 -0.73
C VAL A 173 1.65 3.60 -1.17
N VAL A 174 2.28 4.29 -0.22
CA VAL A 174 3.54 5.02 -0.41
C VAL A 174 4.69 4.17 0.10
N LEU A 175 5.66 3.93 -0.78
CA LEU A 175 6.93 3.32 -0.44
C LEU A 175 8.02 4.38 -0.42
N ARG A 176 8.86 4.32 0.60
CA ARG A 176 10.09 5.13 0.70
C ARG A 176 11.28 4.24 0.37
N ARG A 177 12.14 4.70 -0.54
CA ARG A 177 13.37 4.00 -0.95
C ARG A 177 14.60 4.83 -0.62
N GLU A 178 15.56 4.23 0.07
CA GLU A 178 16.78 4.87 0.54
C GLU A 178 17.87 3.81 0.76
N ASN A 179 19.11 4.08 0.34
CA ASN A 179 20.27 3.19 0.59
C ASN A 179 20.03 1.72 0.23
N ALA A 180 19.49 1.46 -0.97
CA ALA A 180 19.10 0.13 -1.45
C ALA A 180 18.07 -0.62 -0.58
N LYS A 181 17.37 0.09 0.31
CA LYS A 181 16.21 -0.40 1.08
C LYS A 181 14.93 0.22 0.55
N GLN A 182 13.84 -0.51 0.68
CA GLN A 182 12.50 -0.07 0.31
C GLN A 182 11.52 -0.53 1.38
N ARG A 183 10.73 0.41 1.91
CA ARG A 183 9.78 0.13 2.98
C ARG A 183 8.44 0.79 2.76
N PHE A 184 7.39 0.14 3.29
CA PHE A 184 6.10 0.78 3.51
C PHE A 184 6.26 2.01 4.42
N TYR A 185 5.61 3.11 4.05
CA TYR A 185 5.65 4.37 4.81
C TYR A 185 4.27 4.91 5.19
N MET A 186 3.32 4.88 4.27
CA MET A 186 2.00 5.49 4.47
C MET A 186 1.00 4.89 3.48
N HIS A 187 -0.29 4.85 3.82
CA HIS A 187 -1.34 4.61 2.83
C HIS A 187 -2.55 5.54 3.00
N GLU A 188 -3.32 5.73 1.95
CA GLU A 188 -4.59 6.45 2.01
C GLU A 188 -5.66 5.74 1.20
N VAL A 189 -6.92 6.00 1.54
CA VAL A 189 -8.10 5.44 0.89
C VAL A 189 -9.08 6.53 0.45
N ALA A 190 -9.62 6.41 -0.75
CA ALA A 190 -10.67 7.27 -1.28
C ALA A 190 -11.86 6.41 -1.71
N THR A 191 -13.06 6.75 -1.25
CA THR A 191 -14.28 6.02 -1.62
C THR A 191 -14.67 6.34 -3.06
N ILE A 192 -15.17 5.33 -3.77
CA ILE A 192 -15.69 5.48 -5.14
C ILE A 192 -17.16 5.93 -5.10
N LYS A 193 -17.91 5.54 -4.06
CA LYS A 193 -19.38 5.69 -3.97
C LYS A 193 -19.87 6.95 -3.26
N ARG A 194 -18.98 7.86 -2.84
CA ARG A 194 -19.40 9.12 -2.19
C ARG A 194 -18.70 10.30 -2.86
N ASP A 195 -19.44 11.38 -3.06
CA ASP A 195 -18.84 12.71 -3.28
C ASP A 195 -18.07 13.19 -2.04
N GLU A 196 -18.18 12.47 -0.93
CA GLU A 196 -17.38 12.62 0.27
C GLU A 196 -16.15 11.71 0.18
N LEU A 197 -15.01 12.29 -0.15
CA LEU A 197 -13.75 11.72 0.30
C LEU A 197 -13.83 11.56 1.83
N LEU A 198 -13.61 10.35 2.35
CA LEU A 198 -13.58 10.10 3.81
C LEU A 198 -12.27 10.62 4.41
N PHE A 199 -11.96 11.89 4.18
CA PHE A 199 -10.86 12.61 4.80
C PHE A 199 -11.33 13.20 6.13
N LYS A 200 -10.57 12.94 7.19
CA LYS A 200 -10.51 13.86 8.33
C LYS A 200 -9.44 14.93 8.07
N THR A 201 -9.51 15.61 6.93
CA THR A 201 -8.81 16.89 6.68
C THR A 201 -9.40 17.55 5.45
N ARG A 202 -10.17 18.62 5.70
CA ARG A 202 -10.58 19.72 4.80
C ARG A 202 -11.31 19.37 3.49
N THR A 203 -12.56 19.81 3.43
CA THR A 203 -13.41 19.93 2.24
C THR A 203 -12.72 20.71 1.13
N TYR A 204 -12.56 20.15 -0.09
CA TYR A 204 -12.29 20.96 -1.27
C TYR A 204 -12.92 20.40 -2.54
N ASN A 205 -13.86 21.18 -3.09
CA ASN A 205 -14.22 21.16 -4.50
C ASN A 205 -13.16 21.97 -5.26
N LYS A 206 -12.17 21.32 -5.87
CA LYS A 206 -11.41 21.94 -6.97
C LYS A 206 -10.78 20.86 -7.84
N VAL A 207 -11.26 20.77 -9.08
CA VAL A 207 -10.53 20.10 -10.16
C VAL A 207 -9.26 20.93 -10.39
N ILE A 208 -8.10 20.42 -9.96
CA ILE A 208 -6.81 21.08 -10.18
C ILE A 208 -6.28 20.65 -11.54
N SER A 209 -6.42 21.54 -12.52
CA SER A 209 -5.75 21.50 -13.82
C SER A 209 -4.29 21.96 -13.67
N ASN A 210 -3.42 21.07 -13.20
CA ASN A 210 -1.98 20.95 -13.56
C ASN A 210 -1.28 20.00 -12.58
N PRO A 211 -0.73 18.85 -13.04
CA PRO A 211 0.05 17.99 -12.17
C PRO A 211 1.36 18.68 -11.79
N SER A 212 1.55 18.96 -10.51
CA SER A 212 2.87 19.22 -9.93
C SER A 212 3.82 18.08 -10.31
N ASN A 213 5.12 18.35 -10.50
CA ASN A 213 6.15 17.31 -10.67
C ASN A 213 6.20 16.33 -9.47
N ASN A 214 5.59 16.69 -8.34
CA ASN A 214 5.40 15.83 -7.18
C ASN A 214 3.99 16.03 -6.61
N PRO A 215 2.95 15.39 -7.16
CA PRO A 215 1.59 15.56 -6.67
C PRO A 215 1.43 15.01 -5.24
N SER A 216 0.45 15.56 -4.52
CA SER A 216 0.05 15.03 -3.23
C SER A 216 -0.61 13.65 -3.40
N LEU A 217 -0.65 12.84 -2.33
CA LEU A 217 -1.35 11.54 -2.42
C LEU A 217 -2.86 11.72 -2.66
N GLU A 218 -3.41 12.80 -2.12
CA GLU A 218 -4.79 13.23 -2.31
C GLU A 218 -5.07 13.60 -3.79
N GLU A 219 -4.20 14.36 -4.44
CA GLU A 219 -4.33 14.70 -5.87
C GLU A 219 -4.31 13.43 -6.73
N ILE A 220 -3.43 12.48 -6.42
CA ILE A 220 -3.36 11.20 -7.12
C ILE A 220 -4.69 10.44 -6.98
N LEU A 221 -5.18 10.28 -5.75
CA LEU A 221 -6.44 9.57 -5.48
C LEU A 221 -7.64 10.27 -6.13
N THR A 222 -7.71 11.60 -6.06
CA THR A 222 -8.77 12.41 -6.67
C THR A 222 -8.81 12.21 -8.18
N ASN A 223 -7.66 12.20 -8.85
CA ASN A 223 -7.57 11.95 -10.28
C ASN A 223 -8.06 10.54 -10.66
N ILE A 224 -7.66 9.52 -9.90
CA ILE A 224 -8.09 8.14 -10.14
C ILE A 224 -9.61 8.01 -9.94
N VAL A 225 -10.16 8.51 -8.83
CA VAL A 225 -11.60 8.47 -8.54
C VAL A 225 -12.40 9.26 -9.58
N GLY A 226 -11.90 10.43 -10.02
CA GLY A 226 -12.51 11.20 -11.10
C GLY A 226 -12.60 10.41 -12.41
N ASN A 227 -11.56 9.63 -12.74
CA ASN A 227 -11.59 8.75 -13.91
C ASN A 227 -12.63 7.62 -13.78
N VAL A 228 -12.87 7.10 -12.58
CA VAL A 228 -13.96 6.12 -12.33
C VAL A 228 -15.33 6.77 -12.61
N LYS A 229 -15.60 7.92 -12.01
CA LYS A 229 -16.90 8.61 -12.14
C LYS A 229 -17.21 9.05 -13.58
N ASN A 230 -16.22 9.54 -14.31
CA ASN A 230 -16.36 9.93 -15.72
C ASN A 230 -16.68 8.76 -16.65
N LYS A 231 -16.33 7.53 -16.26
CA LYS A 231 -16.71 6.33 -16.99
C LYS A 231 -18.16 5.95 -16.71
N ASP A 232 -18.54 5.91 -15.43
CA ASP A 232 -19.91 5.57 -15.04
C ASP A 232 -20.92 6.51 -15.72
N SER A 233 -20.62 7.81 -15.82
CA SER A 233 -21.45 8.79 -16.53
C SER A 233 -21.52 8.58 -18.05
N LYS A 234 -20.43 8.13 -18.69
CA LYS A 234 -20.43 7.76 -20.12
C LYS A 234 -21.24 6.50 -20.37
N MET A 235 -21.10 5.48 -19.52
CA MET A 235 -21.87 4.23 -19.64
C MET A 235 -23.37 4.44 -19.41
N THR A 236 -23.78 5.40 -18.56
CA THR A 236 -25.21 5.72 -18.37
C THR A 236 -25.85 6.49 -19.54
N ASN A 237 -25.04 7.16 -20.37
CA ASN A 237 -25.53 7.97 -21.49
C ASN A 237 -25.61 7.22 -22.83
N GLU A 238 -25.05 6.01 -22.92
CA GLU A 238 -25.26 5.10 -24.05
C GLU A 238 -26.53 4.27 -23.81
N LYS A 239 -27.71 4.79 -24.21
CA LYS A 239 -28.94 3.99 -24.28
C LYS A 239 -28.76 2.85 -25.30
N PRO A 240 -29.32 1.65 -25.05
CA PRO A 240 -29.26 0.56 -26.02
C PRO A 240 -29.93 0.98 -27.32
N THR A 241 -29.20 0.90 -28.43
CA THR A 241 -29.74 1.02 -29.78
C THR A 241 -30.85 -0.01 -29.94
N LYS A 242 -32.06 0.48 -30.23
CA LYS A 242 -33.26 -0.34 -30.43
C LYS A 242 -32.95 -1.44 -31.45
N GLU A 243 -33.22 -2.68 -31.07
CA GLU A 243 -33.32 -3.80 -31.98
C GLU A 243 -34.31 -3.48 -33.11
N ASN A 244 -33.88 -3.77 -34.32
CA ASN A 244 -34.59 -3.57 -35.56
C ASN A 244 -35.78 -4.55 -35.62
N LYS A 245 -36.97 -4.10 -35.18
CA LYS A 245 -38.23 -4.82 -35.42
C LYS A 245 -38.78 -4.40 -36.78
N ASP A 246 -38.30 -5.05 -37.83
CA ASP A 246 -39.04 -5.20 -39.09
C ASP A 246 -39.22 -6.69 -39.36
N ILE A 247 -40.31 -7.24 -38.82
CA ILE A 247 -40.93 -8.46 -39.34
C ILE A 247 -42.35 -8.03 -39.72
N ARG A 248 -42.54 -7.73 -41.01
CA ARG A 248 -43.87 -7.64 -41.62
C ARG A 248 -44.15 -8.96 -42.32
N TYR A 249 -45.16 -9.67 -41.83
CA TYR A 249 -45.97 -10.59 -42.63
C TYR A 249 -47.42 -10.21 -42.42
N SER A 250 -48.01 -9.56 -43.43
CA SER A 250 -49.41 -9.59 -43.89
C SER A 250 -49.54 -8.53 -44.98
#